data_AF-H6BZ74-F1
#
_entry.id   AF-H6BZ74-F1
#
_cell.length_a   1.000
_cell.length_b   1.000
_cell.length_c   1.000
_cell.angle_alpha   90.00
_cell.angle_beta   90.00
_cell.angle_gamma   90.00
#
_symmetry.space_group_name_H-M   'P 1'
#
loop_
_entity.id
_entity.type
_entity.pdbx_description
1 polymer ?
#
loop_
_entity_poly.entity_id
_entity_poly.type
_entity_poly.pdbx_seq_one_letter_code
_entity_poly.pdbx_strand_id
1 'polypeptide(L)'
;MATTPGRKAYPSSPSSGDAKSSPDDLSLYILTFNCGRTPVQPDVFAPYLFSALNDHERPPELLVLCLQELAPIAYAFLGGSFLTPYLDAFREVVRLACKRFNSNTAGLGGGGGGGGGGGGGGGGASATDSALPSYANVVTRNLGLTAIMVFARADVVDNIAWIRTAGVGLGVSEMGNKGAVGARLGYRLNHNKPHDSRSGSGSGSAAGGNNQQGANEEVMQLTFVAAHLAAMEEALEQRNEDYKNIVQRLVFVPEKKSTSKPKKRDRDEHEQTESESEPLLQGQEEEDERPLLHHQQQKDTTINQGGSATTAAAAAAEAENGIYSAQSYLFFAGDLNYRTSLLPPSAQDVKERFPKPTNDINDPRHFRHLLAEDQLTQQVQAGKTLHGLTEAPIDFPPTYKYSLDGKKPVILDEGLSAWPWARHRWPSWCDRIFFLQPPSPPTAAAAGGGDGGGVGYDNDDNDTTGRDCDGAVTKVSVSKYTCLPIFATSDHRPVALAAKVPLKPVKVPILPLEATTEQEDDSSNVDEGLYAQNAAAAKAAAKAPFPVDPNWRSRRASARKKELLVGLMAYLALTREGNGLLGATVVGALGGWLVLRSLLMA
;
A
#
# COMPACT_ATOMS: atom_id res chain seq x y z
N MET A 1 -44.07 -10.46 47.65
CA MET A 1 -43.02 -9.50 48.04
C MET A 1 -41.81 -9.78 47.17
N ALA A 2 -41.67 -9.01 46.09
CA ALA A 2 -40.57 -9.10 45.13
C ALA A 2 -39.71 -7.85 45.32
N THR A 3 -38.41 -8.03 45.53
CA THR A 3 -37.43 -6.95 45.69
C THR A 3 -36.59 -6.81 44.42
N THR A 4 -36.79 -5.70 43.74
CA THR A 4 -36.03 -5.22 42.58
C THR A 4 -34.59 -4.86 42.97
N PRO A 5 -33.54 -5.26 42.23
CA PRO A 5 -32.23 -4.64 42.32
C PRO A 5 -32.10 -3.49 41.29
N GLY A 6 -31.55 -2.37 41.76
CA GLY A 6 -31.60 -1.06 41.14
C GLY A 6 -30.80 -0.87 39.84
N ARG A 7 -31.32 0.05 39.01
CA ARG A 7 -30.62 0.67 37.88
C ARG A 7 -29.33 1.34 38.37
N LYS A 8 -28.18 0.87 37.88
CA LYS A 8 -26.94 1.66 37.89
C LYS A 8 -27.09 2.79 36.85
N ALA A 9 -26.89 4.02 37.29
CA ALA A 9 -26.79 5.18 36.42
C ALA A 9 -25.50 5.05 35.57
N TYR A 10 -25.65 5.08 34.25
CA TYR A 10 -24.54 5.27 33.33
C TYR A 10 -24.14 6.75 33.36
N PRO A 11 -22.83 7.09 33.35
CA PRO A 11 -22.41 8.47 33.17
C PRO A 11 -22.90 8.97 31.80
N SER A 12 -23.45 10.19 31.81
CA SER A 12 -24.01 10.88 30.65
C SER A 12 -23.04 10.89 29.46
N SER A 13 -23.51 10.35 28.34
CA SER A 13 -22.87 10.41 27.03
C SER A 13 -22.58 11.87 26.66
N PRO A 14 -21.38 12.21 26.16
CA PRO A 14 -21.18 13.50 25.52
C PRO A 14 -22.08 13.57 24.28
N SER A 15 -22.73 14.72 24.10
CA SER A 15 -23.68 15.00 23.02
C SER A 15 -23.12 14.62 21.65
N SER A 16 -23.96 13.96 20.85
CA SER A 16 -23.77 13.66 19.43
C SER A 16 -23.49 14.93 18.62
N GLY A 17 -22.21 15.27 18.48
CA GLY A 17 -21.72 16.12 17.42
C GLY A 17 -21.26 15.23 16.28
N ASP A 18 -21.76 15.46 15.07
CA ASP A 18 -21.26 14.85 13.85
C ASP A 18 -19.72 14.94 13.84
N ALA A 19 -19.04 13.79 13.86
CA ALA A 19 -17.59 13.72 13.74
C ALA A 19 -17.21 14.12 12.30
N LYS A 20 -17.24 15.42 12.01
CA LYS A 20 -16.57 15.98 10.84
C LYS A 20 -15.10 15.58 10.95
N SER A 21 -14.59 14.89 9.94
CA SER A 21 -13.14 14.79 9.73
C SER A 21 -12.56 16.19 9.87
N SER A 22 -11.54 16.35 10.73
CA SER A 22 -10.69 17.54 10.72
C SER A 22 -10.27 17.77 9.26
N PRO A 23 -10.39 18.99 8.72
CA PRO A 23 -9.93 19.31 7.36
C PRO A 23 -8.41 19.08 7.19
N ASP A 24 -7.71 18.78 8.29
CA ASP A 24 -6.27 18.63 8.39
C ASP A 24 -5.79 17.17 8.35
N ASP A 25 -6.67 16.18 8.13
CA ASP A 25 -6.30 14.76 8.05
C ASP A 25 -6.84 14.06 6.79
N LEU A 26 -6.01 13.20 6.20
CA LEU A 26 -6.38 12.27 5.14
C LEU A 26 -6.89 10.95 5.72
N SER A 27 -8.10 10.56 5.36
CA SER A 27 -8.65 9.24 5.71
C SER A 27 -8.13 8.14 4.77
N LEU A 28 -7.49 7.13 5.35
CA LEU A 28 -6.78 6.06 4.64
C LEU A 28 -7.29 4.69 5.08
N TYR A 29 -7.49 3.79 4.11
CA TYR A 29 -7.80 2.39 4.36
C TYR A 29 -6.86 1.49 3.57
N ILE A 30 -6.15 0.61 4.25
CA ILE A 30 -5.24 -0.37 3.64
C ILE A 30 -5.81 -1.76 3.91
N LEU A 31 -5.98 -2.55 2.86
CA LEU A 31 -6.33 -3.96 2.97
C LEU A 31 -5.21 -4.81 2.36
N THR A 32 -4.73 -5.81 3.09
CA THR A 32 -3.86 -6.85 2.54
C THR A 32 -4.58 -8.18 2.46
N PHE A 33 -4.39 -8.90 1.36
CA PHE A 33 -5.04 -10.21 1.18
C PHE A 33 -4.27 -11.12 0.22
N ASN A 34 -3.85 -12.28 0.74
CA ASN A 34 -3.45 -13.41 -0.09
C ASN A 34 -4.72 -14.04 -0.71
N CYS A 35 -4.85 -13.95 -2.03
CA CYS A 35 -6.05 -14.30 -2.78
C CYS A 35 -6.15 -15.80 -3.12
N GLY A 36 -5.16 -16.62 -2.74
CA GLY A 36 -5.17 -18.06 -3.02
C GLY A 36 -5.27 -18.41 -4.50
N ARG A 37 -4.80 -17.52 -5.40
CA ARG A 37 -4.83 -17.64 -6.87
C ARG A 37 -6.23 -17.74 -7.47
N THR A 38 -7.23 -17.30 -6.72
CA THR A 38 -8.64 -17.38 -7.09
C THR A 38 -9.24 -15.97 -7.12
N PRO A 39 -10.02 -15.61 -8.16
CA PRO A 39 -10.72 -14.33 -8.15
C PRO A 39 -11.65 -14.23 -6.93
N VAL A 40 -11.69 -13.06 -6.30
CA VAL A 40 -12.68 -12.78 -5.26
C VAL A 40 -14.09 -12.80 -5.85
N GLN A 41 -15.08 -13.16 -5.05
CA GLN A 41 -16.48 -13.09 -5.42
C GLN A 41 -17.04 -11.72 -5.00
N PRO A 42 -17.34 -10.79 -5.94
CA PRO A 42 -17.58 -9.41 -5.57
C PRO A 42 -18.78 -9.19 -4.65
N ASP A 43 -19.90 -9.87 -4.95
CA ASP A 43 -21.13 -9.77 -4.15
C ASP A 43 -20.96 -10.27 -2.70
N VAL A 44 -20.05 -11.21 -2.52
CA VAL A 44 -19.74 -11.87 -1.24
C VAL A 44 -18.75 -11.05 -0.43
N PHE A 45 -17.74 -10.48 -1.07
CA PHE A 45 -16.66 -9.75 -0.39
C PHE A 45 -17.06 -8.30 -0.05
N ALA A 46 -17.74 -7.62 -0.97
CA ALA A 46 -18.08 -6.20 -0.84
C ALA A 46 -18.85 -5.79 0.43
N PRO A 47 -19.74 -6.60 1.03
CA PRO A 47 -20.36 -6.29 2.33
C PRO A 47 -19.36 -6.08 3.47
N TYR A 48 -18.15 -6.66 3.36
CA TYR A 48 -17.16 -6.68 4.42
C TYR A 48 -15.96 -5.77 4.15
N LEU A 49 -15.82 -5.21 2.94
CA LEU A 49 -14.64 -4.43 2.53
C LEU A 49 -14.30 -3.31 3.52
N PHE A 50 -15.31 -2.66 4.10
CA PHE A 50 -15.14 -1.54 5.03
C PHE A 50 -15.47 -1.90 6.48
N SER A 51 -15.40 -3.17 6.89
CA SER A 51 -15.72 -3.59 8.28
C SER A 51 -14.74 -3.07 9.34
N ALA A 52 -13.60 -2.52 8.90
CA ALA A 52 -12.65 -1.84 9.77
C ALA A 52 -12.96 -0.33 9.94
N LEU A 53 -13.98 0.21 9.28
CA LEU A 53 -14.46 1.56 9.57
C LEU A 53 -15.41 1.54 10.77
N ASN A 54 -15.53 2.67 11.46
CA ASN A 54 -16.54 2.85 12.49
C ASN A 54 -17.92 3.09 11.88
N ASP A 55 -18.98 2.69 12.59
CA ASP A 55 -20.34 3.07 12.26
C ASP A 55 -20.39 4.61 12.19
N HIS A 56 -20.86 5.18 11.08
CA HIS A 56 -20.92 6.63 10.77
C HIS A 56 -19.69 7.29 10.15
N GLU A 57 -18.57 6.60 9.94
CA GLU A 57 -17.48 7.17 9.13
C GLU A 57 -17.92 7.33 7.66
N ARG A 58 -17.23 8.14 6.86
CA ARG A 58 -17.39 8.14 5.40
C ARG A 58 -16.47 7.09 4.79
N PRO A 59 -16.69 6.66 3.54
CA PRO A 59 -15.68 5.91 2.82
C PRO A 59 -14.37 6.72 2.79
N PRO A 60 -13.22 6.05 2.99
CA PRO A 60 -11.91 6.69 3.08
C PRO A 60 -11.59 7.49 1.81
N GLU A 61 -10.73 8.50 1.92
CA GLU A 61 -10.28 9.27 0.76
C GLU A 61 -9.35 8.44 -0.12
N LEU A 62 -8.47 7.65 0.49
CA LEU A 62 -7.64 6.66 -0.20
C LEU A 62 -7.92 5.25 0.30
N LEU A 63 -8.13 4.33 -0.64
CA LEU A 63 -8.20 2.90 -0.42
C LEU A 63 -7.04 2.20 -1.15
N VAL A 64 -6.25 1.44 -0.42
CA VAL A 64 -5.10 0.70 -0.95
C VAL A 64 -5.30 -0.79 -0.73
N LEU A 65 -5.25 -1.56 -1.82
CA LEU A 65 -5.32 -3.02 -1.79
C LEU A 65 -3.93 -3.60 -2.09
N CYS A 66 -3.36 -4.31 -1.12
CA CYS A 66 -2.10 -5.03 -1.21
C CYS A 66 -2.39 -6.53 -1.39
N LEU A 67 -2.26 -7.05 -2.60
CA LEU A 67 -2.75 -8.38 -2.96
C LEU A 67 -1.58 -9.33 -3.22
N GLN A 68 -1.67 -10.56 -2.71
CA GLN A 68 -0.69 -11.63 -2.94
C GLN A 68 -1.38 -12.85 -3.52
N GLU A 69 -0.63 -13.71 -4.21
CA GLU A 69 -1.21 -14.85 -4.93
C GLU A 69 -2.43 -14.43 -5.76
N LEU A 70 -2.34 -13.29 -6.46
CA LEU A 70 -3.49 -12.71 -7.16
C LEU A 70 -4.08 -13.70 -8.18
N ALA A 71 -3.21 -14.37 -8.93
CA ALA A 71 -3.58 -15.28 -10.01
C ALA A 71 -2.60 -16.47 -10.11
N PRO A 72 -2.97 -17.56 -10.81
CA PRO A 72 -2.06 -18.64 -11.13
C PRO A 72 -0.76 -18.15 -11.77
N ILE A 73 0.35 -18.86 -11.52
CA ILE A 73 1.70 -18.39 -11.89
C ILE A 73 1.84 -18.07 -13.38
N ALA A 74 1.20 -18.83 -14.26
CA ALA A 74 1.21 -18.58 -15.70
C ALA A 74 0.67 -17.16 -16.02
N TYR A 75 -0.51 -16.84 -15.50
CA TYR A 75 -1.17 -15.55 -15.73
C TYR A 75 -0.45 -14.40 -15.03
N ALA A 76 -0.02 -14.63 -13.80
CA ALA A 76 0.73 -13.68 -12.99
C ALA A 76 2.05 -13.24 -13.65
N PHE A 77 2.78 -14.19 -14.23
CA PHE A 77 4.07 -13.92 -14.88
C PHE A 77 3.90 -13.29 -16.27
N LEU A 78 2.89 -13.71 -17.04
CA LEU A 78 2.58 -13.07 -18.32
C LEU A 78 2.07 -11.62 -18.10
N GLY A 79 1.20 -11.41 -17.11
CA GLY A 79 0.61 -10.11 -16.79
C GLY A 79 -0.43 -9.66 -17.83
N GLY A 80 -0.65 -8.35 -17.94
CA GLY A 80 -1.57 -7.78 -18.93
C GLY A 80 -3.00 -8.31 -18.79
N SER A 81 -3.64 -8.62 -19.93
CA SER A 81 -5.05 -9.06 -19.99
C SER A 81 -5.32 -10.38 -19.24
N PHE A 82 -4.31 -11.21 -19.01
CA PHE A 82 -4.45 -12.43 -18.20
C PHE A 82 -4.82 -12.13 -16.74
N LEU A 83 -4.57 -10.91 -16.25
CA LEU A 83 -4.91 -10.48 -14.90
C LEU A 83 -6.23 -9.73 -14.80
N THR A 84 -6.84 -9.35 -15.93
CA THR A 84 -8.09 -8.59 -15.98
C THR A 84 -9.20 -9.21 -15.11
N PRO A 85 -9.50 -10.52 -15.19
CA PRO A 85 -10.57 -11.10 -14.38
C PRO A 85 -10.35 -10.98 -12.86
N TYR A 86 -9.10 -11.00 -12.42
CA TYR A 86 -8.73 -10.94 -11.01
C TYR A 86 -8.78 -9.51 -10.48
N LEU A 87 -8.27 -8.55 -11.26
CA LEU A 87 -8.25 -7.13 -10.91
C LEU A 87 -9.64 -6.51 -11.00
N ASP A 88 -10.43 -6.87 -12.02
CA ASP A 88 -11.80 -6.38 -12.19
C ASP A 88 -12.73 -6.89 -11.09
N ALA A 89 -12.51 -8.11 -10.58
CA ALA A 89 -13.23 -8.59 -9.41
C ALA A 89 -13.06 -7.65 -8.21
N PHE A 90 -11.84 -7.12 -7.97
CA PHE A 90 -11.62 -6.12 -6.91
C PHE A 90 -12.20 -4.74 -7.25
N ARG A 91 -12.14 -4.29 -8.51
CA ARG A 91 -12.84 -3.05 -8.92
C ARG A 91 -14.32 -3.13 -8.64
N GLU A 92 -14.92 -4.28 -8.92
CA GLU A 92 -16.32 -4.56 -8.67
C GLU A 92 -16.63 -4.65 -7.17
N VAL A 93 -15.74 -5.25 -6.37
CA VAL A 93 -15.84 -5.23 -4.90
C VAL A 93 -15.92 -3.79 -4.37
N VAL A 94 -15.01 -2.91 -4.81
CA VAL A 94 -14.97 -1.51 -4.39
C VAL A 94 -16.27 -0.79 -4.80
N ARG A 95 -16.70 -0.97 -6.06
CA ARG A 95 -17.93 -0.38 -6.59
C ARG A 95 -19.16 -0.79 -5.78
N LEU A 96 -19.31 -2.09 -5.50
CA LEU A 96 -20.42 -2.65 -4.75
C LEU A 96 -20.39 -2.25 -3.27
N ALA A 97 -19.21 -2.16 -2.66
CA ALA A 97 -19.06 -1.72 -1.27
C ALA A 97 -19.50 -0.26 -1.10
N CYS A 98 -19.14 0.62 -2.04
CA CYS A 98 -19.54 2.01 -2.03
C CYS A 98 -21.06 2.18 -2.17
N LYS A 99 -21.69 1.40 -3.06
CA LYS A 99 -23.16 1.41 -3.22
C LYS A 99 -23.88 1.05 -1.91
N ARG A 100 -23.34 0.09 -1.15
CA ARG A 100 -23.90 -0.33 0.15
C ARG A 100 -23.73 0.74 1.22
N PHE A 101 -22.56 1.39 1.26
CA PHE A 101 -22.28 2.46 2.22
C PHE A 101 -23.36 3.56 2.20
N ASN A 102 -23.82 3.92 1.00
CA ASN A 102 -24.85 4.94 0.79
C ASN A 102 -26.27 4.48 1.16
N SER A 103 -26.54 3.19 1.03
CA SER A 103 -27.85 2.62 1.38
C SER A 103 -28.05 2.60 2.91
N ASN A 104 -26.97 2.32 3.66
CA ASN A 104 -27.01 2.31 5.13
C ASN A 104 -27.10 3.73 5.72
N THR A 105 -26.48 4.74 5.10
CA THR A 105 -26.59 6.14 5.54
C THR A 105 -27.97 6.74 5.25
N ALA A 106 -28.61 6.37 4.14
CA ALA A 106 -29.98 6.79 3.83
C ALA A 106 -31.04 6.20 4.79
N GLY A 107 -30.80 5.01 5.34
CA GLY A 107 -31.73 4.32 6.25
C GLY A 107 -31.80 4.90 7.67
N LEU A 108 -30.79 5.66 8.10
CA LEU A 108 -30.73 6.25 9.45
C LEU A 108 -31.47 7.60 9.58
N GLY A 109 -31.95 8.18 8.47
CA GLY A 109 -32.72 9.43 8.45
C GLY A 109 -34.26 9.27 8.50
N GLY A 110 -34.77 8.04 8.58
CA GLY A 110 -36.20 7.74 8.43
C GLY A 110 -36.83 7.05 9.64
N GLY A 111 -36.72 7.65 10.83
CA GLY A 111 -37.32 7.13 12.05
C GLY A 111 -38.25 8.13 12.75
N GLY A 112 -39.53 8.18 12.34
CA GLY A 112 -40.56 8.88 13.11
C GLY A 112 -41.87 9.13 12.36
N GLY A 113 -42.94 8.40 12.72
CA GLY A 113 -44.33 8.79 12.46
C GLY A 113 -45.19 7.70 11.82
N GLY A 114 -46.03 7.04 12.62
CA GLY A 114 -47.12 6.20 12.12
C GLY A 114 -48.33 7.03 11.64
N GLY A 115 -49.22 6.40 10.87
CA GLY A 115 -50.51 6.97 10.47
C GLY A 115 -50.85 6.69 9.00
N GLY A 116 -52.00 6.07 8.74
CA GLY A 116 -52.36 5.54 7.42
C GLY A 116 -52.97 6.53 6.41
N GLY A 117 -53.49 5.97 5.32
CA GLY A 117 -54.31 6.65 4.32
C GLY A 117 -53.80 6.46 2.89
N GLY A 118 -54.65 5.92 2.01
CA GLY A 118 -54.33 5.71 0.59
C GLY A 118 -54.52 6.97 -0.27
N GLY A 119 -54.22 6.83 -1.57
CA GLY A 119 -54.61 7.76 -2.63
C GLY A 119 -53.43 8.29 -3.44
N GLY A 120 -53.54 8.23 -4.77
CA GLY A 120 -52.46 8.54 -5.71
C GLY A 120 -52.24 10.02 -6.00
N GLY A 121 -51.31 10.31 -6.92
CA GLY A 121 -51.12 11.63 -7.51
C GLY A 121 -49.64 12.00 -7.64
N GLY A 122 -49.21 12.39 -8.84
CA GLY A 122 -47.81 12.64 -9.18
C GLY A 122 -47.28 14.02 -8.82
N GLY A 123 -45.98 14.19 -9.09
CA GLY A 123 -45.37 15.49 -9.36
C GLY A 123 -44.46 16.06 -8.26
N GLY A 124 -43.14 15.96 -8.52
CA GLY A 124 -42.18 17.00 -8.16
C GLY A 124 -41.67 17.06 -6.72
N ALA A 125 -40.50 16.46 -6.47
CA ALA A 125 -39.60 16.95 -5.44
C ALA A 125 -38.14 16.67 -5.85
N SER A 126 -37.41 17.76 -6.07
CA SER A 126 -35.96 17.83 -6.23
C SER A 126 -35.29 17.28 -4.97
N ALA A 127 -34.99 15.98 -4.95
CA ALA A 127 -33.90 15.46 -4.14
C ALA A 127 -32.61 15.81 -4.88
N THR A 128 -31.74 16.60 -4.25
CA THR A 128 -30.34 16.69 -4.69
C THR A 128 -29.79 15.27 -4.67
N ASP A 129 -29.65 14.67 -5.85
CA ASP A 129 -29.01 13.39 -6.08
C ASP A 129 -27.57 13.51 -5.59
N SER A 130 -27.32 13.25 -4.30
CA SER A 130 -25.98 13.22 -3.76
C SER A 130 -25.28 12.07 -4.44
N ALA A 131 -24.53 12.38 -5.51
CA ALA A 131 -23.81 11.42 -6.31
C ALA A 131 -23.14 10.39 -5.39
N LEU A 132 -23.43 9.11 -5.64
CA LEU A 132 -22.85 8.00 -4.89
C LEU A 132 -21.33 8.25 -4.76
N PRO A 133 -20.71 8.24 -3.57
CA PRO A 133 -19.26 8.21 -3.45
C PRO A 133 -18.72 7.10 -4.35
N SER A 134 -18.01 7.54 -5.38
CA SER A 134 -17.35 6.69 -6.35
C SER A 134 -15.85 6.78 -6.11
N TYR A 135 -15.13 5.74 -6.50
CA TYR A 135 -13.68 5.74 -6.50
C TYR A 135 -13.17 5.69 -7.92
N ALA A 136 -12.10 6.44 -8.18
CA ALA A 136 -11.24 6.25 -9.33
C ALA A 136 -10.11 5.28 -8.94
N ASN A 137 -9.88 4.24 -9.74
CA ASN A 137 -8.70 3.40 -9.58
C ASN A 137 -7.50 4.10 -10.22
N VAL A 138 -6.63 4.69 -9.39
CA VAL A 138 -5.51 5.54 -9.82
C VAL A 138 -4.19 4.79 -9.99
N VAL A 139 -4.03 3.66 -9.32
CA VAL A 139 -2.89 2.77 -9.50
C VAL A 139 -3.37 1.33 -9.63
N THR A 140 -2.85 0.63 -10.63
CA THR A 140 -2.86 -0.83 -10.69
C THR A 140 -1.49 -1.29 -11.15
N ARG A 141 -0.75 -1.99 -10.29
CA ARG A 141 0.57 -2.52 -10.64
C ARG A 141 0.74 -3.90 -10.05
N ASN A 142 1.34 -4.81 -10.81
CA ASN A 142 1.73 -6.14 -10.33
C ASN A 142 3.19 -6.45 -10.65
N LEU A 143 3.74 -7.39 -9.90
CA LEU A 143 4.99 -8.07 -10.18
C LEU A 143 4.79 -9.54 -9.81
N GLY A 144 4.82 -10.40 -10.83
CA GLY A 144 4.42 -11.78 -10.69
C GLY A 144 3.09 -11.90 -9.93
N LEU A 145 3.10 -12.56 -8.78
CA LEU A 145 1.92 -12.91 -7.99
C LEU A 145 1.47 -11.80 -7.02
N THR A 146 2.26 -10.73 -6.87
CA THR A 146 1.98 -9.63 -5.95
C THR A 146 1.45 -8.43 -6.72
N ALA A 147 0.41 -7.78 -6.22
CA ALA A 147 -0.16 -6.58 -6.82
C ALA A 147 -0.50 -5.51 -5.78
N ILE A 148 -0.55 -4.27 -6.24
CA ILE A 148 -1.07 -3.14 -5.50
C ILE A 148 -2.10 -2.40 -6.35
N MET A 149 -3.22 -2.05 -5.73
CA MET A 149 -4.23 -1.18 -6.32
C MET A 149 -4.46 0.00 -5.39
N VAL A 150 -4.47 1.21 -5.94
CA VAL A 150 -4.83 2.43 -5.18
C VAL A 150 -6.08 3.01 -5.81
N PHE A 151 -7.03 3.33 -4.95
CA PHE A 151 -8.29 3.98 -5.29
C PHE A 151 -8.35 5.31 -4.55
N ALA A 152 -8.75 6.36 -5.25
CA ALA A 152 -9.02 7.67 -4.67
C ALA A 152 -10.51 7.97 -4.81
N ARG A 153 -11.12 8.52 -3.76
CA ARG A 153 -12.52 8.96 -3.82
C ARG A 153 -12.63 10.08 -4.87
N ALA A 154 -13.72 10.09 -5.62
CA ALA A 154 -13.86 10.94 -6.81
C ALA A 154 -13.75 12.45 -6.53
N ASP A 155 -14.08 12.89 -5.31
CA ASP A 155 -13.96 14.28 -4.85
C ASP A 155 -12.54 14.69 -4.45
N VAL A 156 -11.60 13.74 -4.32
CA VAL A 156 -10.20 14.01 -3.95
C VAL A 156 -9.18 13.48 -4.95
N VAL A 157 -9.62 12.86 -6.05
CA VAL A 157 -8.73 12.29 -7.07
C VAL A 157 -7.80 13.35 -7.67
N ASP A 158 -8.27 14.58 -7.85
CA ASP A 158 -7.49 15.70 -8.38
C ASP A 158 -6.40 16.20 -7.41
N ASN A 159 -6.45 15.78 -6.13
CA ASN A 159 -5.36 16.03 -5.18
C ASN A 159 -4.13 15.16 -5.46
N ILE A 160 -4.23 14.11 -6.28
CA ILE A 160 -3.07 13.31 -6.66
C ILE A 160 -2.23 14.09 -7.68
N ALA A 161 -1.07 14.58 -7.24
CA ALA A 161 -0.16 15.38 -8.04
C ALA A 161 0.65 14.56 -9.03
N TRP A 162 1.13 13.40 -8.59
CA TRP A 162 1.97 12.51 -9.38
C TRP A 162 1.97 11.11 -8.77
N ILE A 163 2.32 10.13 -9.60
CA ILE A 163 2.39 8.72 -9.23
C ILE A 163 3.73 8.16 -9.71
N ARG A 164 4.37 7.33 -8.88
CA ARG A 164 5.52 6.50 -9.24
C ARG A 164 5.27 5.09 -8.76
N THR A 165 5.70 4.10 -9.53
CA THR A 165 5.59 2.68 -9.13
C THR A 165 6.94 1.98 -9.23
N ALA A 166 7.09 0.90 -8.47
CA ALA A 166 8.29 0.08 -8.43
C ALA A 166 7.93 -1.37 -8.15
N GLY A 167 8.83 -2.31 -8.47
CA GLY A 167 8.63 -3.73 -8.16
C GLY A 167 9.94 -4.49 -8.06
N VAL A 168 10.01 -5.47 -7.17
CA VAL A 168 11.21 -6.31 -6.94
C VAL A 168 10.81 -7.76 -6.71
N GLY A 169 11.44 -8.68 -7.45
CA GLY A 169 11.24 -10.11 -7.27
C GLY A 169 12.24 -10.71 -6.27
N LEU A 170 11.74 -11.64 -5.47
CA LEU A 170 12.44 -12.27 -4.33
C LEU A 170 12.34 -13.79 -4.38
N GLY A 171 11.55 -14.33 -5.30
CA GLY A 171 11.34 -15.76 -5.44
C GLY A 171 12.53 -16.46 -6.08
N VAL A 172 12.29 -17.67 -6.57
CA VAL A 172 13.34 -18.50 -7.18
C VAL A 172 13.94 -17.73 -8.36
N SER A 173 15.27 -17.62 -8.39
CA SER A 173 15.99 -16.83 -9.39
C SER A 173 15.58 -15.35 -9.46
N GLU A 174 15.13 -14.80 -8.33
CA GLU A 174 14.62 -13.43 -8.15
C GLU A 174 13.33 -13.12 -8.91
N MET A 175 12.57 -14.14 -9.31
CA MET A 175 11.27 -13.95 -9.97
C MET A 175 10.18 -13.51 -8.98
N GLY A 176 9.15 -12.86 -9.48
CA GLY A 176 8.01 -12.31 -8.72
C GLY A 176 7.01 -13.33 -8.17
N ASN A 177 7.38 -14.61 -7.99
CA ASN A 177 6.51 -15.52 -7.23
C ASN A 177 6.52 -15.23 -5.72
N LYS A 178 7.57 -14.56 -5.26
CA LYS A 178 7.67 -13.77 -4.03
C LYS A 178 8.25 -12.42 -4.44
N GLY A 179 7.93 -11.36 -3.72
CA GLY A 179 8.32 -10.02 -4.15
C GLY A 179 7.56 -8.91 -3.48
N ALA A 180 7.85 -7.69 -3.90
CA ALA A 180 7.08 -6.53 -3.51
C ALA A 180 6.80 -5.60 -4.68
N VAL A 181 5.68 -4.88 -4.60
CA VAL A 181 5.28 -3.82 -5.52
C VAL A 181 5.01 -2.56 -4.70
N GLY A 182 5.53 -1.43 -5.15
CA GLY A 182 5.36 -0.14 -4.49
C GLY A 182 4.58 0.85 -5.35
N ALA A 183 3.80 1.71 -4.69
CA ALA A 183 3.20 2.90 -5.26
C ALA A 183 3.57 4.11 -4.38
N ARG A 184 4.16 5.14 -4.97
CA ARG A 184 4.43 6.43 -4.32
C ARG A 184 3.60 7.52 -4.98
N LEU A 185 2.89 8.28 -4.17
CA LEU A 185 1.97 9.32 -4.60
C LEU A 185 2.43 10.66 -4.03
N GLY A 186 2.30 11.73 -4.81
CA GLY A 186 2.23 13.08 -4.29
C GLY A 186 0.78 13.47 -4.07
N TYR A 187 0.43 13.96 -2.89
CA TYR A 187 -0.91 14.41 -2.52
C TYR A 187 -0.90 15.92 -2.18
N ARG A 188 -1.72 16.71 -2.88
CA ARG A 188 -1.84 18.17 -2.72
C ARG A 188 -2.60 18.52 -1.45
N LEU A 189 -2.09 19.49 -0.69
CA LEU A 189 -2.69 19.90 0.58
C LEU A 189 -3.75 21.02 0.46
N ASN A 190 -3.70 21.85 -0.59
CA ASN A 190 -4.40 23.15 -0.62
C ASN A 190 -5.52 23.30 -1.68
N HIS A 191 -6.05 22.22 -2.26
CA HIS A 191 -7.03 22.36 -3.36
C HIS A 191 -8.48 22.70 -2.90
N ASN A 192 -8.75 22.80 -1.60
CA ASN A 192 -10.11 23.00 -1.07
C ASN A 192 -10.42 24.36 -0.44
N LYS A 193 -9.59 25.40 -0.65
CA LYS A 193 -10.09 26.77 -0.42
C LYS A 193 -10.88 27.20 -1.66
N PRO A 194 -12.22 27.34 -1.60
CA PRO A 194 -12.92 28.03 -2.66
C PRO A 194 -12.24 29.39 -2.83
N HIS A 195 -11.84 29.68 -4.06
CA HIS A 195 -11.35 31.01 -4.41
C HIS A 195 -12.47 31.98 -4.04
N ASP A 196 -12.31 32.73 -2.95
CA ASP A 196 -13.24 33.81 -2.62
C ASP A 196 -13.16 34.80 -3.77
N SER A 197 -14.05 34.65 -4.75
CA SER A 197 -14.35 35.64 -5.77
C SER A 197 -15.18 36.74 -5.11
N ARG A 198 -14.57 37.43 -4.14
CA ARG A 198 -15.02 38.69 -3.56
C ARG A 198 -13.80 39.56 -3.23
N SER A 199 -12.97 39.77 -4.26
CA SER A 199 -12.15 40.98 -4.34
C SER A 199 -12.95 42.01 -5.13
N GLY A 200 -13.12 43.19 -4.52
CA GLY A 200 -14.03 44.23 -4.96
C GLY A 200 -13.74 44.79 -6.34
N SER A 201 -14.81 45.30 -6.94
CA SER A 201 -14.80 46.26 -8.05
C SER A 201 -13.89 47.45 -7.71
N GLY A 202 -12.64 47.39 -8.15
CA GLY A 202 -11.74 48.52 -8.24
C GLY A 202 -11.27 48.68 -9.68
N SER A 203 -11.88 49.61 -10.41
CA SER A 203 -11.39 50.06 -11.71
C SER A 203 -10.02 50.73 -11.54
N GLY A 204 -8.98 50.15 -12.11
CA GLY A 204 -7.62 50.71 -12.04
C GLY A 204 -6.73 50.18 -13.15
N SER A 205 -6.28 51.10 -14.00
CA SER A 205 -5.50 51.01 -15.23
C SER A 205 -4.32 50.01 -15.28
N ALA A 206 -4.04 49.57 -16.50
CA ALA A 206 -2.91 48.76 -16.94
C ALA A 206 -1.53 49.29 -16.53
N ALA A 207 -0.66 48.37 -16.09
CA ALA A 207 0.80 48.41 -16.28
C ALA A 207 1.39 47.01 -16.07
N GLY A 208 2.32 46.62 -16.93
CA GLY A 208 2.93 45.29 -16.97
C GLY A 208 3.78 44.95 -15.74
N GLY A 209 3.90 43.66 -15.49
CA GLY A 209 4.80 43.08 -14.50
C GLY A 209 4.76 41.57 -14.59
N ASN A 210 5.75 40.98 -15.27
CA ASN A 210 6.08 39.56 -15.15
C ASN A 210 6.32 39.24 -13.67
N ASN A 211 5.41 38.49 -13.06
CA ASN A 211 5.69 37.71 -11.87
C ASN A 211 4.73 36.52 -11.85
N GLN A 212 5.00 35.53 -12.71
CA GLN A 212 4.62 34.15 -12.40
C GLN A 212 5.58 33.65 -11.33
N GLN A 213 5.38 34.15 -10.11
CA GLN A 213 5.89 33.50 -8.91
C GLN A 213 4.95 32.32 -8.70
N GLY A 214 5.31 31.17 -9.28
CA GLY A 214 4.54 29.94 -9.13
C GLY A 214 4.35 29.69 -7.64
N ALA A 215 3.08 29.69 -7.19
CA ALA A 215 2.76 29.20 -5.86
C ALA A 215 3.36 27.80 -5.76
N ASN A 216 4.36 27.61 -4.89
CA ASN A 216 4.94 26.29 -4.64
C ASN A 216 3.80 25.39 -4.14
N GLU A 217 3.28 24.55 -5.04
CA GLU A 217 2.22 23.62 -4.72
C GLU A 217 2.73 22.64 -3.65
N GLU A 218 2.12 22.70 -2.48
CA GLU A 218 2.55 21.93 -1.33
C GLU A 218 2.03 20.50 -1.44
N VAL A 219 2.97 19.55 -1.58
CA VAL A 219 2.68 18.14 -1.87
C VAL A 219 3.27 17.27 -0.76
N MET A 220 2.42 16.48 -0.11
CA MET A 220 2.80 15.42 0.82
C MET A 220 3.09 14.13 0.05
N GLN A 221 4.12 13.36 0.44
CA GLN A 221 4.40 12.06 -0.17
C GLN A 221 3.82 10.90 0.64
N LEU A 222 3.21 9.95 -0.06
CA LEU A 222 2.70 8.70 0.51
C LEU A 222 3.32 7.53 -0.27
N THR A 223 4.01 6.63 0.42
CA THR A 223 4.60 5.42 -0.16
C THR A 223 3.88 4.20 0.40
N PHE A 224 3.34 3.36 -0.48
CA PHE A 224 2.69 2.10 -0.15
C PHE A 224 3.50 0.95 -0.75
N VAL A 225 3.76 -0.09 0.03
CA VAL A 225 4.45 -1.30 -0.41
C VAL A 225 3.56 -2.51 -0.12
N ALA A 226 3.21 -3.25 -1.16
CA ALA A 226 2.59 -4.57 -1.09
C ALA A 226 3.67 -5.64 -1.18
N ALA A 227 3.82 -6.51 -0.17
CA ALA A 227 4.87 -7.52 -0.11
C ALA A 227 4.33 -8.96 0.00
N HIS A 228 5.12 -9.91 -0.48
CA HIS A 228 4.89 -11.34 -0.36
C HIS A 228 6.23 -12.03 -0.14
N LEU A 229 6.53 -12.39 1.11
CA LEU A 229 7.86 -12.90 1.50
C LEU A 229 7.93 -14.44 1.51
N ALA A 230 9.13 -14.98 1.69
CA ALA A 230 9.38 -16.43 1.73
C ALA A 230 8.46 -17.17 2.71
N ALA A 231 7.81 -18.21 2.19
CA ALA A 231 6.89 -19.07 2.93
C ALA A 231 7.66 -20.16 3.70
N MET A 232 6.90 -20.93 4.50
CA MET A 232 7.35 -22.04 5.37
C MET A 232 7.87 -21.59 6.74
N GLU A 233 7.72 -22.45 7.74
CA GLU A 233 8.07 -22.18 9.15
C GLU A 233 9.57 -21.87 9.30
N GLU A 234 10.40 -22.65 8.63
CA GLU A 234 11.86 -22.60 8.68
C GLU A 234 12.50 -21.41 7.96
N ALA A 235 11.76 -20.70 7.11
CA ALA A 235 12.32 -19.63 6.26
C ALA A 235 12.43 -18.26 6.95
N LEU A 236 12.64 -18.24 8.29
CA LEU A 236 12.67 -17.01 9.09
C LEU A 236 13.76 -16.05 8.62
N GLU A 237 14.99 -16.54 8.49
CA GLU A 237 16.13 -15.74 8.04
C GLU A 237 15.94 -15.29 6.59
N GLN A 238 15.35 -16.13 5.75
CA GLN A 238 15.03 -15.76 4.37
C GLN A 238 14.03 -14.60 4.32
N ARG A 239 13.02 -14.55 5.19
CA ARG A 239 12.08 -13.41 5.25
C ARG A 239 12.78 -12.10 5.65
N ASN A 240 13.74 -12.16 6.58
CA ASN A 240 14.55 -11.00 6.93
C ASN A 240 15.40 -10.53 5.75
N GLU A 241 16.02 -11.46 5.02
CA GLU A 241 16.78 -11.14 3.80
C GLU A 241 15.87 -10.65 2.66
N ASP A 242 14.65 -11.17 2.52
CA ASP A 242 13.65 -10.69 1.56
C ASP A 242 13.28 -9.23 1.85
N TYR A 243 13.03 -8.88 3.12
CA TYR A 243 12.81 -7.50 3.53
C TYR A 243 14.00 -6.60 3.18
N LYS A 244 15.22 -7.01 3.54
CA LYS A 244 16.44 -6.27 3.16
C LYS A 244 16.54 -6.07 1.65
N ASN A 245 16.30 -7.11 0.88
CA ASN A 245 16.28 -7.05 -0.57
C ASN A 245 15.23 -6.06 -1.11
N ILE A 246 14.05 -5.96 -0.48
CA ILE A 246 13.05 -4.95 -0.84
C ILE A 246 13.60 -3.55 -0.59
N VAL A 247 14.19 -3.29 0.57
CA VAL A 247 14.78 -1.97 0.88
C VAL A 247 15.85 -1.59 -0.13
N GLN A 248 16.72 -2.53 -0.50
CA GLN A 248 17.84 -2.27 -1.41
C GLN A 248 17.43 -2.13 -2.88
N ARG A 249 16.34 -2.80 -3.29
CA ARG A 249 16.00 -2.95 -4.71
C ARG A 249 14.63 -2.42 -5.10
N LEU A 250 13.76 -2.00 -4.18
CA LEU A 250 12.48 -1.35 -4.48
C LEU A 250 12.64 0.17 -4.71
N VAL A 251 13.37 0.53 -5.77
CA VAL A 251 13.63 1.91 -6.20
C VAL A 251 12.53 2.44 -7.12
N PHE A 252 12.03 3.65 -6.84
CA PHE A 252 11.08 4.43 -7.62
C PHE A 252 11.83 5.36 -8.59
N VAL A 253 11.58 5.24 -9.89
CA VAL A 253 12.22 6.10 -10.89
C VAL A 253 11.15 7.00 -11.53
N PRO A 254 11.41 8.31 -11.72
CA PRO A 254 10.53 9.16 -12.51
C PRO A 254 10.39 8.61 -13.93
N GLU A 255 9.17 8.51 -14.45
CA GLU A 255 8.98 8.18 -15.86
C GLU A 255 9.57 9.29 -16.74
N LYS A 256 10.45 8.91 -17.68
CA LYS A 256 10.91 9.85 -18.71
C LYS A 256 9.73 10.11 -19.64
N LYS A 257 9.21 11.34 -19.67
CA LYS A 257 8.21 11.75 -20.67
C LYS A 257 8.81 11.50 -22.06
N SER A 258 8.26 10.55 -22.81
CA SER A 258 8.64 10.34 -24.21
C SER A 258 8.23 11.57 -25.01
N THR A 259 9.19 12.35 -25.50
CA THR A 259 8.94 13.45 -26.42
C THR A 259 8.78 12.90 -27.85
N SER A 260 7.71 12.13 -28.10
CA SER A 260 7.30 11.84 -29.47
C SER A 260 6.53 13.05 -30.01
N LYS A 261 7.18 13.84 -30.88
CA LYS A 261 6.47 14.86 -31.68
C LYS A 261 5.41 14.17 -32.54
N PRO A 262 4.17 14.68 -32.61
CA PRO A 262 3.15 14.10 -33.48
C PRO A 262 3.53 14.38 -34.94
N LYS A 263 3.73 13.33 -35.73
CA LYS A 263 3.75 13.44 -37.19
C LYS A 263 2.32 13.69 -37.65
N LYS A 264 2.08 14.87 -38.24
CA LYS A 264 0.90 15.15 -39.06
C LYS A 264 0.74 14.04 -40.11
N ARG A 265 -0.41 13.38 -40.13
CA ARG A 265 -0.96 12.74 -41.33
C ARG A 265 -2.42 13.17 -41.46
N ASP A 266 -2.77 13.45 -42.70
CA ASP A 266 -4.01 14.08 -43.13
C ASP A 266 -5.26 13.23 -42.88
N ARG A 267 -6.39 13.94 -42.82
CA ARG A 267 -7.80 13.52 -42.80
C ARG A 267 -8.10 12.25 -43.61
N ASP A 268 -8.88 11.33 -43.04
CA ASP A 268 -10.30 11.16 -43.40
C ASP A 268 -11.06 10.31 -42.34
N GLU A 269 -12.37 10.53 -42.27
CA GLU A 269 -13.34 10.24 -41.20
C GLU A 269 -13.78 8.77 -41.13
N HIS A 270 -13.91 8.18 -39.93
CA HIS A 270 -15.21 7.89 -39.27
C HIS A 270 -15.04 7.25 -37.88
N GLU A 271 -16.07 7.45 -37.08
CA GLU A 271 -16.13 7.49 -35.62
C GLU A 271 -16.69 6.19 -35.03
N GLN A 272 -16.05 5.65 -33.99
CA GLN A 272 -16.68 4.83 -32.94
C GLN A 272 -15.79 4.86 -31.69
N THR A 273 -16.34 5.42 -30.61
CA THR A 273 -15.66 5.64 -29.32
C THR A 273 -15.83 4.42 -28.40
N GLU A 274 -14.75 3.69 -28.19
CA GLU A 274 -14.55 2.82 -27.01
C GLU A 274 -13.31 3.32 -26.26
N SER A 275 -13.48 3.71 -25.00
CA SER A 275 -12.40 4.17 -24.13
C SER A 275 -11.65 2.95 -23.57
N GLU A 276 -10.70 2.43 -24.34
CA GLU A 276 -9.76 1.41 -23.88
C GLU A 276 -8.62 2.04 -23.08
N SER A 277 -8.57 1.72 -21.78
CA SER A 277 -7.40 1.92 -20.93
C SER A 277 -6.44 0.74 -21.11
N GLU A 278 -5.74 0.65 -22.25
CA GLU A 278 -4.73 -0.39 -22.46
C GLU A 278 -3.49 -0.18 -21.56
N PRO A 279 -3.01 -1.22 -20.84
CA PRO A 279 -1.70 -1.17 -20.20
C PRO A 279 -0.63 -1.42 -21.28
N LEU A 280 0.15 -0.38 -21.56
CA LEU A 280 1.24 -0.39 -22.54
C LEU A 280 2.18 -1.58 -22.32
N LEU A 281 2.29 -2.41 -23.36
CA LEU A 281 3.27 -3.48 -23.49
C LEU A 281 4.69 -2.86 -23.40
N GLN A 282 5.40 -3.05 -22.28
CA GLN A 282 6.82 -2.71 -22.20
C GLN A 282 7.63 -3.81 -22.91
N GLY A 283 7.75 -3.67 -24.23
CA GLY A 283 8.61 -4.47 -25.10
C GLY A 283 9.98 -3.82 -25.31
N GLN A 284 11.00 -4.69 -25.31
CA GLN A 284 12.21 -4.67 -26.14
C GLN A 284 13.11 -3.42 -26.10
N GLU A 285 14.23 -3.54 -25.37
CA GLU A 285 15.49 -2.97 -25.84
C GLU A 285 16.14 -4.04 -26.73
N GLU A 286 16.05 -3.84 -28.06
CA GLU A 286 16.81 -4.61 -29.04
C GLU A 286 18.27 -4.21 -29.04
N GLU A 287 19.08 -5.24 -29.27
CA GLU A 287 20.54 -5.28 -29.27
C GLU A 287 21.12 -4.52 -30.45
N ASP A 288 22.33 -3.96 -30.29
CA ASP A 288 23.30 -4.01 -31.38
C ASP A 288 24.73 -4.15 -30.84
N GLU A 289 25.46 -5.01 -31.54
CA GLU A 289 26.92 -5.25 -31.57
C GLU A 289 27.54 -6.36 -30.68
N ARG A 290 27.90 -7.45 -31.37
CA ARG A 290 29.02 -8.39 -31.11
C ARG A 290 29.74 -8.60 -32.45
N PRO A 291 30.91 -9.28 -32.53
CA PRO A 291 32.04 -9.39 -31.59
C PRO A 291 33.41 -9.24 -32.29
N LEU A 292 34.48 -8.80 -31.61
CA LEU A 292 35.85 -9.15 -32.03
C LEU A 292 36.81 -9.38 -30.84
N LEU A 293 37.49 -10.52 -30.91
CA LEU A 293 38.62 -10.93 -30.09
C LEU A 293 39.89 -10.16 -30.51
N HIS A 294 40.57 -9.49 -29.58
CA HIS A 294 42.03 -9.62 -29.42
C HIS A 294 42.52 -8.98 -28.11
N HIS A 295 43.36 -9.74 -27.41
CA HIS A 295 44.47 -9.35 -26.52
C HIS A 295 44.89 -7.86 -26.60
N GLN A 296 45.06 -7.17 -25.46
CA GLN A 296 46.36 -6.92 -24.82
C GLN A 296 46.23 -5.98 -23.61
N GLN A 297 46.94 -6.32 -22.54
CA GLN A 297 47.25 -5.44 -21.42
C GLN A 297 47.88 -4.13 -21.92
N GLN A 298 47.44 -2.99 -21.40
CA GLN A 298 48.38 -2.00 -20.89
C GLN A 298 47.72 -1.04 -19.90
N LYS A 299 48.41 -0.91 -18.76
CA LYS A 299 48.23 0.10 -17.73
C LYS A 299 48.33 1.48 -18.37
N ASP A 300 47.43 2.38 -18.00
CA ASP A 300 47.86 3.72 -17.64
C ASP A 300 47.07 4.26 -16.46
N THR A 301 47.82 4.46 -15.39
CA THR A 301 47.45 5.09 -14.14
C THR A 301 47.39 6.58 -14.38
N THR A 302 46.22 7.20 -14.22
CA THR A 302 46.15 8.63 -13.90
C THR A 302 45.20 8.81 -12.74
N ILE A 303 45.82 9.11 -11.59
CA ILE A 303 45.17 9.43 -10.33
C ILE A 303 44.46 10.76 -10.52
N ASN A 304 43.13 10.75 -10.56
CA ASN A 304 42.31 11.92 -10.26
C ASN A 304 41.70 11.72 -8.86
N GLN A 305 42.42 12.21 -7.86
CA GLN A 305 41.88 12.43 -6.52
C GLN A 305 40.90 13.60 -6.58
N GLY A 306 39.59 13.31 -6.58
CA GLY A 306 38.52 14.31 -6.51
C GLY A 306 37.11 13.71 -6.31
N GLY A 307 37.00 12.52 -5.72
CA GLY A 307 35.80 11.66 -5.82
C GLY A 307 34.93 11.48 -4.56
N SER A 308 35.00 12.37 -3.57
CA SER A 308 34.27 12.15 -2.30
C SER A 308 32.89 12.81 -2.24
N ALA A 309 32.74 14.05 -2.72
CA ALA A 309 31.48 14.80 -2.58
C ALA A 309 30.39 14.40 -3.60
N THR A 310 30.77 14.04 -4.83
CA THR A 310 29.83 13.71 -5.92
C THR A 310 29.16 12.35 -5.74
N THR A 311 29.83 11.39 -5.10
CA THR A 311 29.29 10.04 -4.85
C THR A 311 28.30 10.04 -3.68
N ALA A 312 28.56 10.82 -2.63
CA ALA A 312 27.67 10.96 -1.49
C ALA A 312 26.33 11.63 -1.87
N ALA A 313 26.37 12.68 -2.70
CA ALA A 313 25.16 13.35 -3.18
C ALA A 313 24.32 12.44 -4.10
N ALA A 314 24.97 11.67 -4.99
CA ALA A 314 24.29 10.68 -5.83
C ALA A 314 23.66 9.55 -5.01
N ALA A 315 24.38 9.03 -4.00
CA ALA A 315 23.87 8.01 -3.10
C ALA A 315 22.70 8.52 -2.24
N ALA A 316 22.73 9.78 -1.80
CA ALA A 316 21.63 10.42 -1.07
C ALA A 316 20.40 10.61 -1.97
N ALA A 317 20.58 11.08 -3.21
CA ALA A 317 19.49 11.21 -4.18
C ALA A 317 18.89 9.85 -4.56
N GLU A 318 19.69 8.79 -4.63
CA GLU A 318 19.21 7.43 -4.89
C GLU A 318 18.55 6.79 -3.66
N ALA A 319 19.02 7.10 -2.44
CA ALA A 319 18.35 6.71 -1.20
C ALA A 319 16.93 7.32 -1.09
N GLU A 320 16.74 8.58 -1.50
CA GLU A 320 15.42 9.21 -1.61
C GLU A 320 14.49 8.51 -2.63
N ASN A 321 15.05 7.76 -3.57
CA ASN A 321 14.29 6.95 -4.51
C ASN A 321 13.98 5.53 -3.98
N GLY A 322 14.58 5.11 -2.85
CA GLY A 322 14.22 3.87 -2.15
C GLY A 322 12.89 3.99 -1.40
N ILE A 323 12.51 3.00 -0.59
CA ILE A 323 11.20 3.03 0.12
C ILE A 323 11.17 4.00 1.30
N TYR A 324 12.33 4.28 1.89
CA TYR A 324 12.49 5.28 2.95
C TYR A 324 12.73 6.66 2.33
N SER A 325 12.07 7.68 2.87
CA SER A 325 12.29 9.08 2.50
C SER A 325 11.91 9.96 3.68
N ALA A 326 12.66 11.05 3.88
CA ALA A 326 12.36 12.04 4.93
C ALA A 326 11.00 12.72 4.72
N GLN A 327 10.48 12.68 3.49
CA GLN A 327 9.33 13.44 3.04
C GLN A 327 8.07 12.60 2.87
N SER A 328 8.14 11.30 3.17
CA SER A 328 7.07 10.35 2.88
C SER A 328 6.58 9.64 4.13
N TYR A 329 5.26 9.55 4.27
CA TYR A 329 4.69 8.44 5.03
C TYR A 329 4.96 7.16 4.27
N LEU A 330 5.36 6.10 4.96
CA LEU A 330 5.62 4.78 4.40
C LEU A 330 4.65 3.79 5.03
N PHE A 331 3.91 3.06 4.21
CA PHE A 331 3.05 1.96 4.62
C PHE A 331 3.57 0.68 3.95
N PHE A 332 3.78 -0.36 4.75
CA PHE A 332 4.29 -1.65 4.30
C PHE A 332 3.29 -2.74 4.72
N ALA A 333 2.64 -3.36 3.74
CA ALA A 333 1.58 -4.32 3.98
C ALA A 333 1.76 -5.56 3.11
N GLY A 334 1.31 -6.72 3.57
CA GLY A 334 1.40 -7.92 2.77
C GLY A 334 1.21 -9.22 3.52
N ASP A 335 1.30 -10.32 2.77
CA ASP A 335 1.59 -11.66 3.30
C ASP A 335 3.09 -11.74 3.58
N LEU A 336 3.47 -11.33 4.78
CA LEU A 336 4.84 -11.31 5.26
C LEU A 336 5.34 -12.71 5.65
N ASN A 337 4.44 -13.70 5.70
CA ASN A 337 4.73 -15.12 5.92
C ASN A 337 5.49 -15.48 7.21
N TYR A 338 5.70 -14.54 8.14
CA TYR A 338 6.22 -14.87 9.47
C TYR A 338 5.22 -15.77 10.20
N ARG A 339 5.76 -16.74 10.93
CA ARG A 339 5.00 -17.82 11.57
C ARG A 339 5.08 -17.69 13.08
N THR A 340 4.37 -18.56 13.77
CA THR A 340 4.46 -18.67 15.23
C THR A 340 5.46 -19.73 15.69
N SER A 341 6.03 -20.50 14.77
CA SER A 341 7.04 -21.51 15.10
C SER A 341 7.99 -21.71 13.91
N LEU A 342 9.22 -22.14 14.21
CA LEU A 342 10.21 -22.60 13.24
C LEU A 342 9.97 -24.04 12.78
N LEU A 343 9.11 -24.79 13.50
CA LEU A 343 8.83 -26.20 13.21
C LEU A 343 7.33 -26.40 12.92
N PRO A 344 6.96 -27.36 12.06
CA PRO A 344 5.57 -27.77 11.89
C PRO A 344 4.92 -28.24 13.21
N PRO A 345 3.59 -28.13 13.35
CA PRO A 345 2.90 -28.58 14.56
C PRO A 345 2.86 -30.12 14.65
N SER A 346 2.99 -30.64 15.87
CA SER A 346 2.68 -32.04 16.17
C SER A 346 1.17 -32.25 16.30
N ALA A 347 0.71 -33.51 16.30
CA ALA A 347 -0.70 -33.82 16.55
C ALA A 347 -1.18 -33.35 17.94
N GLN A 348 -0.28 -33.30 18.92
CA GLN A 348 -0.56 -32.80 20.26
C GLN A 348 -0.77 -31.29 20.27
N ASP A 349 0.07 -30.54 19.54
CA ASP A 349 -0.06 -29.10 19.39
C ASP A 349 -1.42 -28.72 18.79
N VAL A 350 -1.88 -29.46 17.77
CA VAL A 350 -3.19 -29.25 17.14
C VAL A 350 -4.34 -29.39 18.15
N LYS A 351 -4.21 -30.30 19.12
CA LYS A 351 -5.26 -30.57 20.12
C LYS A 351 -5.26 -29.54 21.25
N GLU A 352 -4.08 -29.10 21.68
CA GLU A 352 -3.92 -28.37 22.95
C GLU A 352 -3.60 -26.89 22.77
N ARG A 353 -2.88 -26.53 21.70
CA ARG A 353 -2.31 -25.19 21.51
C ARG A 353 -2.97 -24.39 20.40
N PHE A 354 -3.68 -25.04 19.47
CA PHE A 354 -4.41 -24.31 18.44
C PHE A 354 -5.50 -23.46 19.08
N PRO A 355 -5.58 -22.16 18.73
CA PRO A 355 -6.46 -21.25 19.40
C PRO A 355 -7.91 -21.53 19.01
N LYS A 356 -8.83 -21.14 19.89
CA LYS A 356 -10.28 -21.27 19.69
C LYS A 356 -10.97 -19.91 19.82
N PRO A 357 -12.15 -19.73 19.19
CA PRO A 357 -12.96 -18.54 19.40
C PRO A 357 -13.39 -18.48 20.87
N THR A 358 -12.72 -17.62 21.65
CA THR A 358 -13.03 -17.38 23.05
C THR A 358 -12.71 -15.93 23.38
N ASN A 359 -13.58 -15.32 24.18
CA ASN A 359 -13.37 -13.98 24.72
C ASN A 359 -12.69 -14.01 26.09
N ASP A 360 -12.56 -15.19 26.70
CA ASP A 360 -11.79 -15.34 27.93
C ASP A 360 -10.31 -15.28 27.60
N ILE A 361 -9.72 -14.12 27.89
CA ILE A 361 -8.32 -13.85 27.64
C ILE A 361 -7.42 -14.84 28.39
N ASN A 362 -7.86 -15.42 29.51
CA ASN A 362 -7.11 -16.36 30.32
C ASN A 362 -7.27 -17.83 29.90
N ASP A 363 -8.16 -18.15 28.93
CA ASP A 363 -8.17 -19.48 28.33
C ASP A 363 -6.81 -19.71 27.65
N PRO A 364 -6.08 -20.80 27.94
CA PRO A 364 -4.80 -21.08 27.30
C PRO A 364 -4.89 -21.21 25.77
N ARG A 365 -6.09 -21.40 25.22
CA ARG A 365 -6.38 -21.42 23.77
C ARG A 365 -6.90 -20.08 23.25
N HIS A 366 -6.88 -19.02 24.04
CA HIS A 366 -7.03 -17.67 23.53
C HIS A 366 -5.82 -17.33 22.64
N PHE A 367 -6.07 -16.75 21.46
CA PHE A 367 -5.01 -16.56 20.45
C PHE A 367 -3.83 -15.72 20.94
N ARG A 368 -4.03 -14.80 21.91
CA ARG A 368 -2.94 -13.99 22.49
C ARG A 368 -1.73 -14.81 22.97
N HIS A 369 -1.98 -16.03 23.47
CA HIS A 369 -0.92 -16.87 24.03
C HIS A 369 -0.03 -17.39 22.91
N LEU A 370 -0.64 -17.71 21.77
CA LEU A 370 0.08 -18.05 20.55
C LEU A 370 0.75 -16.81 19.93
N LEU A 371 0.11 -15.64 19.96
CA LEU A 371 0.67 -14.39 19.44
C LEU A 371 1.99 -13.99 20.13
N ALA A 372 2.17 -14.33 21.41
CA ALA A 372 3.42 -14.08 22.13
C ALA A 372 4.65 -14.77 21.50
N GLU A 373 4.43 -15.81 20.69
CA GLU A 373 5.46 -16.57 19.97
C GLU A 373 5.62 -16.10 18.50
N ASP A 374 4.95 -15.01 18.10
CA ASP A 374 5.00 -14.49 16.73
C ASP A 374 6.41 -14.07 16.31
N GLN A 375 6.92 -14.72 15.26
CA GLN A 375 8.27 -14.46 14.76
C GLN A 375 8.45 -13.02 14.31
N LEU A 376 7.46 -12.40 13.64
CA LEU A 376 7.63 -11.04 13.12
C LEU A 376 7.83 -10.06 14.26
N THR A 377 6.97 -10.12 15.29
CA THR A 377 7.07 -9.29 16.49
C THR A 377 8.47 -9.40 17.11
N GLN A 378 8.98 -10.62 17.27
CA GLN A 378 10.34 -10.85 17.80
C GLN A 378 11.44 -10.31 16.88
N GLN A 379 11.32 -10.48 15.55
CA GLN A 379 12.34 -9.98 14.61
C GLN A 379 12.37 -8.45 14.52
N VAL A 380 11.21 -7.78 14.60
CA VAL A 380 11.12 -6.31 14.65
C VAL A 380 11.75 -5.79 15.94
N GLN A 381 11.40 -6.37 17.10
CA GLN A 381 12.00 -6.01 18.39
C GLN A 381 13.52 -6.23 18.41
N ALA A 382 14.00 -7.28 17.73
CA ALA A 382 15.43 -7.56 17.59
C ALA A 382 16.13 -6.68 16.54
N GLY A 383 15.44 -5.74 15.89
CA GLY A 383 16.01 -4.86 14.87
C GLY A 383 16.48 -5.58 13.60
N LYS A 384 15.86 -6.73 13.25
CA LYS A 384 16.27 -7.55 12.10
C LYS A 384 15.47 -7.29 10.83
N THR A 385 14.28 -6.70 10.96
CA THR A 385 13.35 -6.43 9.84
C THR A 385 12.51 -5.19 10.14
N LEU A 386 11.86 -4.62 9.12
CA LEU A 386 10.94 -3.47 9.21
C LEU A 386 11.46 -2.31 10.11
N HIS A 387 12.68 -1.85 9.83
CA HIS A 387 13.41 -0.95 10.73
C HIS A 387 12.69 0.39 10.87
N GLY A 388 12.38 0.79 12.10
CA GLY A 388 11.70 2.04 12.41
C GLY A 388 10.20 2.06 12.10
N LEU A 389 9.65 1.03 11.45
CA LEU A 389 8.22 0.94 11.22
C LEU A 389 7.50 0.46 12.48
N THR A 390 6.27 0.94 12.66
CA THR A 390 5.38 0.58 13.76
C THR A 390 4.16 -0.18 13.26
N GLU A 391 3.60 -1.05 14.09
CA GLU A 391 2.37 -1.79 13.83
C GLU A 391 1.37 -1.52 14.96
N ALA A 392 0.08 -1.41 14.62
CA ALA A 392 -0.97 -1.27 15.63
C ALA A 392 -1.16 -2.58 16.43
N PRO A 393 -1.64 -2.52 17.69
CA PRO A 393 -1.88 -3.73 18.47
C PRO A 393 -2.77 -4.75 17.74
N ILE A 394 -2.39 -6.02 17.77
CA ILE A 394 -3.15 -7.12 17.17
C ILE A 394 -4.10 -7.68 18.21
N ASP A 395 -5.39 -7.50 17.97
CA ASP A 395 -6.50 -7.99 18.80
C ASP A 395 -7.41 -8.99 18.05
N PHE A 396 -6.93 -9.50 16.91
CA PHE A 396 -7.66 -10.43 16.04
C PHE A 396 -6.96 -11.79 15.94
N PRO A 397 -7.69 -12.88 15.61
CA PRO A 397 -7.12 -14.23 15.52
C PRO A 397 -6.12 -14.37 14.37
N PRO A 398 -5.31 -15.45 14.34
CA PRO A 398 -4.37 -15.71 13.25
C PRO A 398 -5.08 -15.75 11.90
N THR A 399 -4.42 -15.30 10.84
CA THR A 399 -5.06 -15.12 9.52
C THR A 399 -4.77 -16.26 8.54
N TYR A 400 -3.90 -17.20 8.92
CA TYR A 400 -3.46 -18.36 8.15
C TYR A 400 -3.22 -19.54 9.10
N LYS A 401 -3.36 -20.82 8.75
CA LYS A 401 -3.91 -21.40 7.52
C LYS A 401 -5.25 -22.04 7.79
N TYR A 402 -6.24 -21.70 6.99
CA TYR A 402 -7.55 -22.34 7.04
C TYR A 402 -7.64 -23.56 6.13
N SER A 403 -8.42 -24.55 6.55
CA SER A 403 -8.79 -25.75 5.79
C SER A 403 -10.27 -25.66 5.44
N LEU A 404 -10.57 -25.06 4.30
CA LEU A 404 -11.94 -24.79 3.86
C LEU A 404 -12.46 -25.92 3.00
N ASP A 405 -13.73 -26.28 3.20
CA ASP A 405 -14.42 -27.30 2.40
C ASP A 405 -15.21 -26.69 1.22
N GLY A 406 -15.16 -25.36 1.07
CA GLY A 406 -15.83 -24.61 0.00
C GLY A 406 -17.35 -24.55 0.11
N LYS A 407 -17.97 -25.12 1.16
CA LYS A 407 -19.44 -25.17 1.27
C LYS A 407 -20.08 -23.83 1.62
N LYS A 408 -19.40 -23.01 2.41
CA LYS A 408 -19.85 -21.68 2.80
C LYS A 408 -18.97 -20.63 2.12
N PRO A 409 -19.56 -19.65 1.40
CA PRO A 409 -18.77 -18.61 0.73
C PRO A 409 -18.07 -17.69 1.74
N VAL A 410 -18.66 -17.50 2.93
CA VAL A 410 -18.12 -16.73 4.05
C VAL A 410 -18.31 -17.49 5.35
N ILE A 411 -17.32 -17.42 6.24
CA ILE A 411 -17.41 -17.90 7.62
C ILE A 411 -17.10 -16.73 8.56
N LEU A 412 -18.09 -16.36 9.37
CA LEU A 412 -17.98 -15.37 10.44
C LEU A 412 -17.48 -16.04 11.72
N ASP A 413 -16.78 -15.28 12.57
CA ASP A 413 -16.31 -15.79 13.87
C ASP A 413 -17.43 -16.02 14.88
N GLU A 414 -18.51 -15.24 14.77
CA GLU A 414 -19.67 -15.34 15.64
C GLU A 414 -20.33 -16.73 15.56
N GLY A 415 -20.47 -17.37 16.73
CA GLY A 415 -21.09 -18.70 16.85
C GLY A 415 -20.20 -19.88 16.47
N LEU A 416 -18.93 -19.68 16.13
CA LEU A 416 -17.99 -20.79 15.91
C LEU A 416 -17.55 -21.42 17.23
N SER A 417 -17.62 -22.75 17.33
CA SER A 417 -17.01 -23.50 18.43
C SER A 417 -15.50 -23.76 18.23
N ALA A 418 -15.05 -23.71 16.98
CA ALA A 418 -13.65 -23.81 16.58
C ALA A 418 -13.47 -23.20 15.19
N TRP A 419 -12.32 -22.60 14.95
CA TRP A 419 -11.91 -22.20 13.61
C TRP A 419 -11.49 -23.42 12.77
N PRO A 420 -11.72 -23.41 11.44
CA PRO A 420 -11.40 -24.52 10.56
C PRO A 420 -9.90 -24.52 10.20
N TRP A 421 -9.02 -24.73 11.18
CA TRP A 421 -7.58 -24.72 10.96
C TRP A 421 -7.09 -25.90 10.10
N ALA A 422 -6.11 -25.64 9.24
CA ALA A 422 -5.32 -26.70 8.63
C ALA A 422 -4.41 -27.33 9.70
N ARG A 423 -4.49 -28.65 9.87
CA ARG A 423 -3.78 -29.37 10.95
C ARG A 423 -2.26 -29.49 10.76
N HIS A 424 -1.76 -29.24 9.55
CA HIS A 424 -0.35 -29.41 9.19
C HIS A 424 0.43 -28.08 9.20
N ARG A 425 -0.19 -26.98 9.65
CA ARG A 425 0.42 -25.65 9.76
C ARG A 425 0.00 -25.01 11.06
N TRP A 426 0.92 -24.29 11.69
CA TRP A 426 0.56 -23.43 12.80
C TRP A 426 -0.40 -22.33 12.32
N PRO A 427 -1.46 -22.03 13.09
CA PRO A 427 -2.16 -20.77 12.97
C PRO A 427 -1.16 -19.62 13.17
N SER A 428 -1.09 -18.67 12.24
CA SER A 428 -0.10 -17.58 12.22
C SER A 428 -0.68 -16.29 11.63
N TRP A 429 -0.13 -15.14 12.04
CA TRP A 429 -0.45 -13.81 11.53
C TRP A 429 0.48 -13.46 10.37
N CYS A 430 0.25 -14.12 9.24
CA CYS A 430 1.05 -13.92 8.03
C CYS A 430 0.79 -12.55 7.39
N ASP A 431 -0.45 -12.06 7.49
CA ASP A 431 -0.95 -10.87 6.81
C ASP A 431 -0.86 -9.65 7.74
N ARG A 432 -0.03 -8.66 7.42
CA ARG A 432 0.37 -7.58 8.36
C ARG A 432 0.45 -6.22 7.69
N ILE A 433 0.26 -5.15 8.48
CA ILE A 433 0.32 -3.75 8.02
C ILE A 433 1.15 -2.92 9.00
N PHE A 434 2.26 -2.38 8.51
CA PHE A 434 3.17 -1.51 9.23
C PHE A 434 3.17 -0.11 8.61
N PHE A 435 3.53 0.89 9.40
CA PHE A 435 3.68 2.25 8.91
C PHE A 435 4.84 2.99 9.59
N LEU A 436 5.38 3.98 8.90
CA LEU A 436 6.37 4.93 9.38
C LEU A 436 5.93 6.33 8.94
N GLN A 437 5.93 7.27 9.87
CA GLN A 437 5.67 8.67 9.59
C GLN A 437 7.00 9.43 9.41
N PRO A 438 7.00 10.51 8.59
CA PRO A 438 8.16 11.38 8.50
C PRO A 438 8.44 12.04 9.86
N PRO A 439 9.71 12.41 10.12
CA PRO A 439 10.09 13.09 11.35
C PRO A 439 9.36 14.45 11.45
N SER A 440 8.78 14.74 12.62
CA SER A 440 8.17 16.04 12.89
C SER A 440 9.26 17.12 13.00
N PRO A 441 9.03 18.35 12.49
CA PRO A 441 9.88 19.47 12.86
C PRO A 441 9.74 19.69 14.38
N PRO A 442 10.85 20.01 15.07
CA PRO A 442 10.80 20.24 16.51
C PRO A 442 9.99 21.49 16.82
N THR A 443 9.16 21.39 17.84
CA THR A 443 8.39 22.50 18.40
C THR A 443 9.34 23.49 19.08
N ALA A 444 9.19 24.78 18.76
CA ALA A 444 9.99 25.89 19.33
C ALA A 444 9.82 26.10 20.86
N ALA A 445 9.08 25.20 21.55
CA ALA A 445 8.72 25.34 22.95
C ALA A 445 9.84 24.96 23.95
N ALA A 446 10.99 24.44 23.48
CA ALA A 446 12.11 24.10 24.38
C ALA A 446 13.08 25.28 24.65
N ALA A 447 12.88 26.45 24.04
CA ALA A 447 13.78 27.61 24.16
C ALA A 447 13.20 28.73 25.06
N GLY A 448 12.41 28.38 26.08
CA GLY A 448 11.65 29.33 26.90
C GLY A 448 11.88 29.21 28.41
N GLY A 449 13.11 29.49 28.88
CA GLY A 449 13.35 30.16 30.17
C GLY A 449 13.45 29.34 31.46
N GLY A 450 14.47 29.66 32.25
CA GLY A 450 14.32 29.79 33.70
C GLY A 450 15.06 28.77 34.57
N ASP A 451 16.21 29.21 35.07
CA ASP A 451 16.91 28.72 36.27
C ASP A 451 15.96 28.34 37.43
N GLY A 452 16.18 27.17 38.03
CA GLY A 452 15.42 26.68 39.19
C GLY A 452 15.56 25.16 39.39
N GLY A 453 16.54 24.75 40.18
CA GLY A 453 16.84 23.35 40.46
C GLY A 453 15.70 22.55 41.12
N GLY A 454 15.54 21.31 40.67
CA GLY A 454 14.68 20.30 41.27
C GLY A 454 14.81 18.99 40.51
N VAL A 455 15.65 18.07 41.00
CA VAL A 455 15.83 16.74 40.43
C VAL A 455 14.63 15.87 40.81
N GLY A 456 13.68 15.72 39.89
CA GLY A 456 12.61 14.72 39.94
C GLY A 456 12.74 13.80 38.73
N TYR A 457 13.07 12.53 38.98
CA TYR A 457 13.02 11.48 37.97
C TYR A 457 11.58 10.95 37.90
N ASP A 458 10.77 11.49 37.00
CA ASP A 458 9.50 10.88 36.59
C ASP A 458 9.60 10.45 35.12
N ASN A 459 9.75 9.13 34.92
CA ASN A 459 9.61 8.48 33.63
C ASN A 459 8.12 8.27 33.36
N ASP A 460 7.47 9.20 32.67
CA ASP A 460 6.13 9.00 32.10
C ASP A 460 6.17 9.27 30.58
N ASP A 461 6.78 8.34 29.84
CA ASP A 461 6.65 8.22 28.38
C ASP A 461 5.26 7.63 28.01
N ASN A 462 4.19 8.23 28.51
CA ASN A 462 2.81 7.81 28.22
C ASN A 462 1.93 8.97 27.76
N ASP A 463 2.47 9.92 27.00
CA ASP A 463 1.63 10.82 26.20
C ASP A 463 1.14 10.08 24.93
N THR A 464 0.04 9.36 25.12
CA THR A 464 -0.71 8.65 24.08
C THR A 464 -1.57 9.58 23.22
N THR A 465 -1.57 10.89 23.47
CA THR A 465 -2.52 11.81 22.81
C THR A 465 -2.05 12.35 21.47
N GLY A 466 -0.74 12.37 21.21
CA GLY A 466 -0.17 12.71 19.89
C GLY A 466 -0.50 14.12 19.38
N ARG A 467 -0.90 15.04 20.27
CA ARG A 467 -1.28 16.42 19.93
C ARG A 467 -0.13 17.40 20.19
N ASP A 468 -0.03 18.46 19.38
CA ASP A 468 0.84 19.60 19.66
C ASP A 468 0.18 20.57 20.68
N CYS A 469 0.89 21.64 21.05
CA CYS A 469 0.46 22.64 22.04
C CYS A 469 -0.85 23.37 21.66
N ASP A 470 -1.26 23.30 20.39
CA ASP A 470 -2.52 23.84 19.87
C ASP A 470 -3.61 22.78 19.74
N GLY A 471 -3.32 21.52 20.09
CA GLY A 471 -4.25 20.40 20.08
C GLY A 471 -4.35 19.65 18.73
N ALA A 472 -3.49 19.92 17.75
CA ALA A 472 -3.54 19.27 16.44
C ALA A 472 -2.80 17.93 16.46
N VAL A 473 -3.42 16.90 15.86
CA VAL A 473 -2.85 15.54 15.78
C VAL A 473 -1.62 15.57 14.87
N THR A 474 -0.48 15.10 15.40
CA THR A 474 0.83 15.15 14.72
C THR A 474 1.32 13.80 14.22
N LYS A 475 0.56 12.74 14.50
CA LYS A 475 0.93 11.34 14.23
C LYS A 475 -0.16 10.64 13.44
N VAL A 476 0.20 9.57 12.73
CA VAL A 476 -0.81 8.68 12.12
C VAL A 476 -1.68 8.12 13.25
N SER A 477 -2.99 8.31 13.15
CA SER A 477 -3.95 7.77 14.12
C SER A 477 -4.67 6.57 13.53
N VAL A 478 -4.56 5.42 14.18
CA VAL A 478 -5.20 4.19 13.73
C VAL A 478 -6.60 4.13 14.35
N SER A 479 -7.62 4.16 13.50
CA SER A 479 -9.01 3.95 13.89
C SER A 479 -9.27 2.49 14.25
N LYS A 480 -8.79 1.56 13.42
CA LYS A 480 -8.99 0.11 13.61
C LYS A 480 -7.96 -0.69 12.83
N TYR A 481 -7.49 -1.78 13.41
CA TYR A 481 -6.63 -2.77 12.76
C TYR A 481 -7.22 -4.16 13.04
N THR A 482 -7.71 -4.84 12.02
CA THR A 482 -8.48 -6.08 12.23
C THR A 482 -8.45 -7.02 11.02
N CYS A 483 -8.84 -8.27 11.20
CA CYS A 483 -9.10 -9.18 10.09
C CYS A 483 -10.57 -9.14 9.65
N LEU A 484 -10.80 -9.36 8.36
CA LEU A 484 -12.12 -9.59 7.78
C LEU A 484 -12.51 -11.08 7.95
N PRO A 485 -13.77 -11.45 7.65
CA PRO A 485 -14.21 -12.84 7.67
C PRO A 485 -13.37 -13.79 6.80
N ILE A 486 -13.55 -15.09 7.02
CA ILE A 486 -12.97 -16.11 6.13
C ILE A 486 -13.79 -16.15 4.84
N PHE A 487 -13.10 -16.08 3.70
CA PHE A 487 -13.69 -16.27 2.38
C PHE A 487 -13.28 -17.63 1.82
N ALA A 488 -14.23 -18.34 1.19
CA ALA A 488 -13.98 -19.68 0.62
C ALA A 488 -12.88 -19.73 -0.44
N THR A 489 -12.54 -18.59 -1.04
CA THR A 489 -11.58 -18.47 -2.15
C THR A 489 -10.12 -18.47 -1.69
N SER A 490 -9.85 -18.35 -0.39
CA SER A 490 -8.48 -18.33 0.13
C SER A 490 -8.37 -19.06 1.48
N ASP A 491 -7.21 -19.65 1.73
CA ASP A 491 -6.83 -20.17 3.04
C ASP A 491 -6.28 -19.09 3.99
N HIS A 492 -6.25 -17.84 3.53
CA HIS A 492 -6.01 -16.63 4.32
C HIS A 492 -7.31 -15.84 4.57
N ARG A 493 -7.29 -15.02 5.61
CA ARG A 493 -8.28 -13.94 5.81
C ARG A 493 -7.68 -12.60 5.40
N PRO A 494 -8.46 -11.67 4.81
CA PRO A 494 -7.98 -10.32 4.58
C PRO A 494 -7.74 -9.60 5.91
N VAL A 495 -6.74 -8.71 5.94
CA VAL A 495 -6.44 -7.83 7.06
C VAL A 495 -6.56 -6.39 6.62
N ALA A 496 -7.14 -5.55 7.47
CA ALA A 496 -7.37 -4.14 7.16
C ALA A 496 -6.94 -3.20 8.28
N LEU A 497 -6.42 -2.05 7.87
CA LEU A 497 -6.08 -0.91 8.71
C LEU A 497 -6.87 0.30 8.22
N ALA A 498 -7.70 0.88 9.09
CA ALA A 498 -8.29 2.20 8.90
C ALA A 498 -7.51 3.20 9.75
N ALA A 499 -7.04 4.29 9.13
CA ALA A 499 -6.22 5.30 9.78
C ALA A 499 -6.49 6.71 9.25
N LYS A 500 -6.14 7.73 10.04
CA LYS A 500 -6.06 9.13 9.61
C LYS A 500 -4.60 9.56 9.57
N VAL A 501 -4.20 10.18 8.46
CA VAL A 501 -2.84 10.63 8.18
C VAL A 501 -2.82 12.16 8.17
N PRO A 502 -2.06 12.82 9.05
CA PRO A 502 -2.01 14.28 9.10
C PRO A 502 -1.57 14.90 7.77
N LEU A 503 -2.36 15.84 7.25
CA LEU A 503 -2.08 16.63 6.05
C LEU A 503 -1.14 17.80 6.39
N LYS A 504 0.06 17.49 6.90
CA LYS A 504 1.06 18.51 7.22
C LYS A 504 2.07 18.67 6.08
N PRO A 505 2.46 19.91 5.74
CA PRO A 505 3.58 20.11 4.85
C PRO A 505 4.86 19.55 5.44
N VAL A 506 5.48 18.59 4.76
CA VAL A 506 6.79 18.11 5.17
C VAL A 506 7.84 19.11 4.69
N LYS A 507 7.99 20.21 5.44
CA LYS A 507 9.05 21.20 5.26
C LYS A 507 10.34 20.64 5.87
N VAL A 508 11.00 19.71 5.18
CA VAL A 508 12.41 19.43 5.49
C VAL A 508 13.22 20.44 4.68
N PRO A 509 14.01 21.34 5.31
CA PRO A 509 14.88 22.23 4.57
C PRO A 509 15.79 21.39 3.68
N ILE A 510 15.73 21.61 2.37
CA ILE A 510 16.77 21.14 1.45
C ILE A 510 18.01 21.92 1.88
N LEU A 511 18.94 21.26 2.59
CA LEU A 511 20.24 21.85 2.87
C LEU A 511 20.89 22.14 1.50
N PRO A 512 21.28 23.40 1.20
CA PRO A 512 22.15 23.67 0.06
C PRO A 512 23.43 22.85 0.23
N LEU A 513 23.87 22.18 -0.84
CA LEU A 513 25.22 21.62 -0.89
C LEU A 513 26.21 22.77 -0.63
N GLU A 514 26.94 22.67 0.46
CA GLU A 514 28.17 23.40 0.81
C GLU A 514 28.24 24.84 0.27
N ALA A 515 27.76 25.80 1.06
CA ALA A 515 28.23 27.17 0.93
C ALA A 515 29.64 27.27 1.53
N THR A 516 30.67 26.97 0.72
CA THR A 516 32.02 27.42 1.00
C THR A 516 32.08 28.93 0.82
N THR A 517 31.93 29.70 1.90
CA THR A 517 32.53 31.03 1.99
C THR A 517 32.64 31.40 3.46
N GLU A 518 33.89 31.48 3.92
CA GLU A 518 34.28 32.25 5.09
C GLU A 518 33.79 33.69 4.92
N GLN A 519 32.81 34.09 5.70
CA GLN A 519 32.60 35.49 6.02
C GLN A 519 31.89 35.58 7.36
N GLU A 520 32.68 35.91 8.39
CA GLU A 520 32.19 36.39 9.67
C GLU A 520 31.40 37.67 9.40
N ASP A 521 30.08 37.64 9.60
CA ASP A 521 29.35 38.86 9.85
C ASP A 521 28.34 38.65 10.98
N ASP A 522 28.36 39.63 11.87
CA ASP A 522 27.73 39.68 13.17
C ASP A 522 26.21 39.87 13.04
N SER A 523 25.47 39.34 14.03
CA SER A 523 24.04 39.55 14.29
C SER A 523 23.00 38.81 13.41
N SER A 524 22.59 37.62 13.86
CA SER A 524 21.22 37.38 14.35
C SER A 524 21.11 35.97 14.93
N ASN A 525 20.67 35.90 16.19
CA ASN A 525 20.40 34.66 16.94
C ASN A 525 19.29 33.87 16.24
N VAL A 526 19.68 33.01 15.31
CA VAL A 526 18.91 31.86 14.88
C VAL A 526 19.74 30.66 15.33
N ASP A 527 19.18 29.83 16.21
CA ASP A 527 19.86 28.75 16.91
C ASP A 527 20.39 27.68 15.92
N GLU A 528 21.53 27.97 15.30
CA GLU A 528 22.16 27.21 14.21
C GLU A 528 22.50 25.78 14.67
N GLY A 529 22.80 25.61 15.97
CA GLY A 529 23.04 24.31 16.60
C GLY A 529 21.77 23.45 16.68
N LEU A 530 20.64 24.05 17.06
CA LEU A 530 19.34 23.36 17.08
C LEU A 530 18.93 22.95 15.66
N TYR A 531 19.04 23.85 14.66
CA TYR A 531 18.78 23.51 13.25
C TYR A 531 19.66 22.36 12.73
N ALA A 532 20.96 22.35 13.03
CA ALA A 532 21.88 21.30 12.62
C ALA A 532 21.54 19.94 13.27
N GLN A 533 21.19 19.93 14.55
CA GLN A 533 20.79 18.73 15.28
C GLN A 533 19.46 18.16 14.77
N ASN A 534 18.53 19.03 14.37
CA ASN A 534 17.23 18.67 13.83
C ASN A 534 17.31 18.16 12.40
N ALA A 535 18.17 18.76 11.58
CA ALA A 535 18.51 18.23 10.26
C ALA A 535 19.19 16.85 10.37
N ALA A 536 20.05 16.64 11.37
CA ALA A 536 20.66 15.35 11.63
C ALA A 536 19.64 14.28 12.09
N ALA A 537 18.67 14.64 12.93
CA ALA A 537 17.59 13.74 13.36
C ALA A 537 16.64 13.38 12.20
N ALA A 538 16.27 14.36 11.36
CA ALA A 538 15.47 14.10 10.16
C ALA A 538 16.22 13.22 9.15
N LYS A 539 17.53 13.48 8.98
CA LYS A 539 18.43 12.66 8.16
C LYS A 539 18.62 11.24 8.71
N ALA A 540 18.61 11.06 10.03
CA ALA A 540 18.68 9.75 10.67
C ALA A 540 17.36 8.95 10.53
N ALA A 541 16.21 9.61 10.70
CA ALA A 541 14.88 8.99 10.53
C ALA A 541 14.58 8.60 9.07
N ALA A 542 15.12 9.35 8.12
CA ALA A 542 15.04 9.07 6.69
C ALA A 542 16.07 8.06 6.19
N LYS A 543 17.09 7.73 7.00
CA LYS A 543 18.20 6.90 6.57
C LYS A 543 17.72 5.46 6.39
N ALA A 544 17.63 5.02 5.15
CA ALA A 544 17.37 3.63 4.82
C ALA A 544 18.37 2.72 5.58
N PRO A 545 17.90 1.61 6.21
CA PRO A 545 18.76 0.73 6.98
C PRO A 545 19.80 -0.01 6.11
N PHE A 546 19.54 -0.11 4.81
CA PHE A 546 20.43 -0.74 3.83
C PHE A 546 20.60 0.17 2.62
N PRO A 547 21.82 0.25 2.04
CA PRO A 547 22.06 1.03 0.84
C PRO A 547 21.37 0.39 -0.36
N VAL A 548 20.90 1.23 -1.29
CA VAL A 548 20.37 0.79 -2.58
C VAL A 548 21.41 -0.06 -3.30
N ASP A 549 20.98 -1.20 -3.85
CA ASP A 549 21.84 -2.09 -4.63
C ASP A 549 22.12 -1.45 -6.00
N PRO A 550 23.36 -1.11 -6.36
CA PRO A 550 23.67 -0.45 -7.64
C PRO A 550 23.26 -1.28 -8.87
N ASN A 551 23.10 -2.60 -8.72
CA ASN A 551 22.70 -3.52 -9.78
C ASN A 551 21.18 -3.75 -9.81
N TRP A 552 20.38 -3.01 -9.05
CA TRP A 552 18.94 -3.23 -8.94
C TRP A 552 18.24 -3.26 -10.31
N ARG A 553 18.67 -2.40 -11.26
CA ARG A 553 18.09 -2.30 -12.62
C ARG A 553 18.29 -3.59 -13.42
N SER A 554 19.54 -4.04 -13.51
CA SER A 554 19.91 -5.23 -14.30
C SER A 554 19.30 -6.50 -13.70
N ARG A 555 19.26 -6.60 -12.36
CA ARG A 555 18.61 -7.69 -11.63
C ARG A 555 17.11 -7.77 -11.93
N ARG A 556 16.39 -6.63 -11.84
CA ARG A 556 14.96 -6.57 -12.19
C ARG A 556 14.69 -6.96 -13.65
N ALA A 557 15.50 -6.45 -14.58
CA ALA A 557 15.34 -6.77 -16.00
C ALA A 557 15.58 -8.26 -16.28
N SER A 558 16.61 -8.86 -15.65
CA SER A 558 16.90 -10.28 -15.75
C SER A 558 15.77 -11.14 -15.17
N ALA A 559 15.26 -10.77 -13.98
CA ALA A 559 14.11 -11.43 -13.36
C ALA A 559 12.88 -11.39 -14.29
N ARG A 560 12.58 -10.23 -14.89
CA ARG A 560 11.42 -10.09 -15.79
C ARG A 560 11.51 -10.99 -17.03
N LYS A 561 12.70 -11.13 -17.63
CA LYS A 561 12.90 -12.07 -18.75
C LYS A 561 12.61 -13.51 -18.35
N LYS A 562 13.06 -13.92 -17.15
CA LYS A 562 12.81 -15.27 -16.62
C LYS A 562 11.33 -15.49 -16.31
N GLU A 563 10.65 -14.49 -15.73
CA GLU A 563 9.21 -14.55 -15.49
C GLU A 563 8.45 -14.80 -16.78
N LEU A 564 8.72 -14.04 -17.85
CA LEU A 564 8.04 -14.23 -19.13
C LEU A 564 8.28 -15.63 -19.71
N LEU A 565 9.51 -16.13 -19.66
CA LEU A 565 9.84 -17.48 -20.12
C LEU A 565 9.09 -18.54 -19.31
N VAL A 566 9.16 -18.47 -17.98
CA VAL A 566 8.48 -19.42 -17.09
C VAL A 566 6.96 -19.30 -17.23
N GLY A 567 6.43 -18.09 -17.36
CA GLY A 567 5.01 -17.80 -17.55
C GLY A 567 4.49 -18.41 -18.84
N LEU A 568 5.22 -18.27 -19.95
CA LEU A 568 4.87 -18.87 -21.23
C LEU A 568 4.89 -20.41 -21.15
N MET A 569 5.95 -20.98 -20.58
CA MET A 569 6.06 -22.43 -20.42
C MET A 569 4.94 -22.98 -19.52
N ALA A 570 4.67 -22.31 -18.40
CA ALA A 570 3.59 -22.67 -17.49
C ALA A 570 2.22 -22.50 -18.15
N TYR A 571 2.01 -21.48 -18.97
CA TYR A 571 0.78 -21.29 -19.73
C TYR A 571 0.55 -22.46 -20.67
N LEU A 572 1.55 -22.80 -21.51
CA LEU A 572 1.45 -23.89 -22.48
C LEU A 572 1.21 -25.24 -21.80
N ALA A 573 1.88 -25.52 -20.68
CA ALA A 573 1.81 -26.83 -20.02
C ALA A 573 0.63 -26.98 -19.05
N LEU A 574 0.27 -25.93 -18.30
CA LEU A 574 -0.64 -26.04 -17.15
C LEU A 574 -2.06 -25.52 -17.42
N THR A 575 -2.28 -24.82 -18.54
CA THR A 575 -3.61 -24.29 -18.90
C THR A 575 -4.28 -25.15 -19.96
N ARG A 576 -5.60 -25.08 -20.04
CA ARG A 576 -6.36 -25.84 -21.05
C ARG A 576 -6.19 -25.21 -22.43
N GLU A 577 -6.14 -23.89 -22.46
CA GLU A 577 -5.94 -23.04 -23.62
C GLU A 577 -4.55 -23.31 -24.24
N GLY A 578 -3.50 -23.31 -23.41
CA GLY A 578 -2.14 -23.62 -23.82
C GLY A 578 -1.99 -25.04 -24.36
N ASN A 579 -2.57 -26.03 -23.67
CA ASN A 579 -2.56 -27.42 -24.15
C ASN A 579 -3.37 -27.58 -25.45
N GLY A 580 -4.47 -26.84 -25.61
CA GLY A 580 -5.22 -26.78 -26.86
C GLY A 580 -4.40 -26.21 -28.03
N LEU A 581 -3.66 -25.13 -27.78
CA LEU A 581 -2.74 -24.53 -28.76
C LEU A 581 -1.61 -25.49 -29.16
N LEU A 582 -1.01 -26.20 -28.20
CA LEU A 582 0.00 -27.22 -28.47
C LEU A 582 -0.58 -28.35 -29.32
N GLY A 583 -1.77 -28.85 -28.98
CA GLY A 583 -2.47 -29.88 -29.75
C GLY A 583 -2.75 -29.44 -31.20
N ALA A 584 -3.28 -28.23 -31.39
CA ALA A 584 -3.54 -27.67 -32.71
C ALA A 584 -2.25 -27.51 -33.53
N THR A 585 -1.16 -27.09 -32.90
CA THR A 585 0.16 -26.94 -33.55
C THR A 585 0.70 -28.28 -34.04
N VAL A 586 0.61 -29.34 -33.23
CA VAL A 586 1.02 -30.69 -33.61
C VAL A 586 0.18 -31.21 -34.79
N VAL A 587 -1.14 -31.02 -34.75
CA VAL A 587 -2.04 -31.41 -35.85
C VAL A 587 -1.69 -30.64 -37.13
N GLY A 588 -1.48 -29.33 -37.05
CA GLY A 588 -1.08 -28.50 -38.18
C GLY A 588 0.26 -28.91 -38.78
N ALA A 589 1.26 -29.20 -37.94
CA ALA A 589 2.57 -29.67 -38.39
C ALA A 589 2.50 -31.03 -39.08
N LEU A 590 1.73 -31.98 -38.52
CA LEU A 590 1.48 -33.29 -39.15
C LEU A 590 0.76 -33.15 -40.49
N GLY A 591 -0.28 -32.30 -40.55
CA GLY A 591 -1.00 -31.99 -41.78
C GLY A 591 -0.08 -31.39 -42.86
N GLY A 592 0.71 -30.38 -42.49
CA GLY A 592 1.69 -29.77 -43.38
C GLY A 592 2.75 -30.75 -43.88
N TRP A 593 3.26 -31.62 -43.00
CA TRP A 593 4.19 -32.68 -43.37
C TRP A 593 3.58 -33.69 -44.35
N LEU A 594 2.32 -34.10 -44.15
CA LEU A 594 1.62 -35.00 -45.07
C LEU A 594 1.43 -34.37 -46.45
N VAL A 595 1.06 -33.09 -46.52
CA VAL A 595 0.93 -32.35 -47.78
C VAL A 595 2.29 -32.26 -48.49
N LEU A 596 3.34 -31.84 -47.76
CA LEU A 596 4.69 -31.74 -48.33
C LEU A 596 5.20 -33.09 -48.83
N ARG A 597 4.97 -34.16 -48.07
CA ARG A 597 5.33 -35.53 -48.46
C ARG A 597 4.58 -35.96 -49.72
N SER A 598 3.29 -35.65 -49.83
CA SER A 598 2.49 -35.96 -51.02
C SER A 598 3.00 -35.21 -52.25
N LEU A 599 3.44 -33.96 -52.11
CA LEU A 599 3.98 -33.16 -53.21
C LEU A 599 5.37 -33.61 -53.65
N LEU A 600 6.19 -34.14 -52.75
CA LEU A 600 7.54 -34.65 -53.07
C LEU A 600 7.54 -36.07 -53.64
N MET A 601 6.45 -36.82 -53.50
CA MET A 601 6.30 -38.17 -54.05
C MET A 601 5.42 -38.21 -55.31
N ALA A 602 4.84 -37.08 -55.71
CA ALA A 602 4.23 -36.86 -57.02
C ALA A 602 5.28 -36.32 -57.99
#